data_AF-A0A543L8U2-F1
#
_entry.id   AF-A0A543L8U2-F1
#
_cell.length_a   1.000
_cell.length_b   1.000
_cell.length_c   1.000
_cell.angle_alpha   90.00
_cell.angle_beta   90.00
_cell.angle_gamma   90.00
#
_symmetry.space_group_name_H-M   'P 1'
#
loop_
_entity.id
_entity.type
_entity.pdbx_description
1 polymer ?
#
loop_
_entity_poly.entity_id
_entity_poly.type
_entity_poly.pdbx_seq_one_letter_code
_entity_poly.pdbx_strand_id
1 'polypeptide(L)'
;MLALAAWVIASLCALRYWWCAPSGELVWDGQGWAIHFVADEEPLALRGAPQVLVDMQAWLWVMAVHGDLRRSWIWLERSRQTERWGDLRRAVYSPAMQAAAPASLFHPAQGREP
;
A
#
# COMPACT_ATOMS: atom_id res chain seq x y z
N MET A 1 13.27 35.42 14.96
CA MET A 1 11.79 35.44 14.96
C MET A 1 11.19 34.82 13.70
N LEU A 2 11.47 35.34 12.49
CA LEU A 2 10.96 34.79 11.23
C LEU A 2 11.27 33.30 11.00
N ALA A 3 12.50 32.87 11.25
CA ALA A 3 12.88 31.46 11.10
C ALA A 3 12.10 30.52 12.04
N LEU A 4 11.84 30.96 13.28
CA LEU A 4 11.07 30.19 14.25
C LEU A 4 9.59 30.11 13.83
N ALA A 5 9.02 31.24 13.38
CA ALA A 5 7.66 31.28 12.86
C ALA A 5 7.48 30.38 11.63
N ALA A 6 8.44 30.41 10.70
CA ALA A 6 8.44 29.54 9.53
C ALA A 6 8.51 28.05 9.92
N TRP A 7 9.35 27.70 10.89
CA TRP A 7 9.42 26.33 11.43
C TRP A 7 8.10 25.89 12.06
N VAL A 8 7.49 26.74 12.89
CA VAL A 8 6.19 26.43 13.53
C VAL A 8 5.11 26.21 12.47
N ILE A 9 5.04 27.07 11.45
CA ILE A 9 4.06 26.93 10.36
C ILE A 9 4.33 25.65 9.56
N ALA A 10 5.59 25.36 9.22
CA ALA A 10 5.96 24.16 8.49
C ALA A 10 5.61 22.89 9.28
N SER A 11 5.91 22.85 10.59
CA SER A 11 5.54 21.76 11.47
C SER A 11 4.02 21.59 11.55
N LEU A 12 3.26 22.68 11.69
CA LEU A 12 1.80 22.62 11.75
C LEU A 12 1.19 22.13 10.43
N CYS A 13 1.72 22.57 9.30
CA CYS A 13 1.32 22.08 7.98
C CYS A 13 1.65 20.59 7.81
N ALA A 14 2.82 20.14 8.25
CA ALA A 14 3.21 18.74 8.20
C ALA A 14 2.31 17.86 9.10
N LEU A 15 2.02 18.31 10.33
CA LEU A 15 1.09 17.64 11.25
C LEU A 15 -0.32 17.59 10.68
N ARG A 16 -0.81 18.69 10.12
CA ARG A 16 -2.13 18.74 9.49
C ARG A 16 -2.20 17.85 8.27
N TYR A 17 -1.16 17.84 7.43
CA TYR A 17 -1.08 16.93 6.30
C TYR A 17 -1.06 15.47 6.74
N TRP A 18 -0.34 15.14 7.82
CA TRP A 18 -0.32 13.81 8.40
C TRP A 18 -1.70 13.38 8.92
N TRP A 19 -2.40 14.27 9.63
CA TRP A 19 -3.74 13.98 10.15
C TRP A 19 -4.83 13.95 9.06
N CYS A 20 -4.71 14.78 8.03
CA CYS A 20 -5.62 14.80 6.88
C CYS A 20 -5.18 13.85 5.77
N ALA A 21 -4.13 13.06 5.98
CA ALA A 21 -3.66 12.12 4.98
C ALA A 21 -4.80 11.17 4.62
N PRO A 22 -5.04 10.93 3.31
CA PRO A 22 -6.14 10.09 2.87
C PRO A 22 -5.98 8.71 3.49
N SER A 23 -6.97 8.32 4.28
CA SER A 23 -6.99 7.01 4.90
C SER A 23 -7.92 6.09 4.14
N GLY A 24 -7.59 4.81 4.12
CA GLY A 24 -8.35 3.81 3.40
C GLY A 24 -8.01 2.41 3.87
N GLU A 25 -8.63 1.45 3.22
CA GLU A 25 -8.45 0.03 3.48
C GLU A 25 -7.85 -0.64 2.25
N LEU A 26 -6.83 -1.46 2.49
CA LEU A 26 -6.29 -2.34 1.46
C LEU A 26 -7.06 -3.66 1.54
N VAL A 27 -7.83 -3.95 0.48
CA VAL A 27 -8.71 -5.10 0.42
C VAL A 27 -8.25 -6.03 -0.70
N TRP A 28 -8.37 -7.33 -0.44
CA TRP A 28 -8.17 -8.37 -1.45
C TRP A 28 -9.55 -8.85 -1.92
N ASP A 29 -9.84 -8.70 -3.21
CA ASP A 29 -11.13 -9.04 -3.84
C ASP A 29 -11.17 -10.49 -4.37
N GLY A 30 -10.30 -11.38 -3.88
CA GLY A 30 -10.21 -12.77 -4.35
C GLY A 30 -9.43 -12.93 -5.67
N GLN A 31 -9.50 -11.94 -6.56
CA GLN A 31 -8.79 -11.92 -7.85
C GLN A 31 -7.63 -10.92 -7.87
N GLY A 32 -7.75 -9.81 -7.15
CA GLY A 32 -6.77 -8.73 -7.15
C GLY A 32 -6.83 -7.89 -5.89
N TRP A 33 -5.83 -7.03 -5.74
CA TRP A 33 -5.80 -6.05 -4.67
C TRP A 33 -6.55 -4.78 -5.08
N ALA A 34 -7.26 -4.17 -4.14
CA ALA A 34 -7.90 -2.87 -4.31
C ALA A 34 -7.69 -1.99 -3.08
N ILE A 35 -7.63 -0.67 -3.28
CA ILE A 35 -7.59 0.31 -2.20
C ILE A 35 -8.95 0.97 -2.13
N HIS A 36 -9.60 0.90 -0.98
CA HIS A 36 -10.81 1.64 -0.68
C HIS A 36 -10.44 2.88 0.13
N PHE A 37 -10.35 4.05 -0.51
CA PHE A 37 -10.13 5.29 0.23
C PHE A 37 -11.44 5.71 0.90
N VAL A 38 -11.39 6.18 2.15
CA VAL A 38 -12.59 6.64 2.89
C VAL A 38 -13.29 7.80 2.17
N ALA A 39 -12.55 8.55 1.34
CA ALA A 39 -13.09 9.67 0.59
C ALA A 39 -13.70 9.29 -0.78
N ASP A 40 -13.40 8.11 -1.31
CA ASP A 40 -13.88 7.64 -2.61
C ASP A 40 -14.94 6.55 -2.43
N GLU A 41 -16.04 6.62 -3.18
CA GLU A 41 -17.09 5.58 -3.13
C GLU A 41 -16.66 4.29 -3.84
N GLU A 42 -15.78 4.38 -4.86
CA GLU A 42 -15.34 3.22 -5.62
C GLU A 42 -13.94 2.73 -5.19
N PRO A 43 -13.76 1.41 -4.99
CA PRO A 43 -12.46 0.83 -4.70
C PRO A 43 -11.54 0.91 -5.91
N LEU A 44 -10.33 1.42 -5.69
CA LEU A 44 -9.30 1.58 -6.72
C LEU A 44 -8.52 0.28 -6.90
N ALA A 45 -8.79 -0.42 -7.99
CA ALA A 45 -8.10 -1.67 -8.34
C ALA A 45 -6.60 -1.44 -8.58
N LEU A 46 -5.78 -2.29 -7.98
CA LEU A 46 -4.33 -2.31 -8.18
C LEU A 46 -3.99 -3.14 -9.41
N ARG A 47 -2.96 -2.71 -10.14
CA ARG A 47 -2.36 -3.46 -11.25
C ARG A 47 -1.50 -4.63 -10.78
N GLY A 48 -1.38 -4.85 -9.48
CA GLY A 48 -0.59 -5.94 -8.94
C GLY A 48 -0.57 -5.96 -7.42
N ALA A 49 0.21 -6.87 -6.88
CA ALA A 49 0.34 -7.01 -5.45
C ALA A 49 1.17 -5.86 -4.86
N PRO A 50 0.76 -5.33 -3.70
CA PRO A 50 1.50 -4.30 -3.02
C PRO A 50 2.86 -4.84 -2.59
N GLN A 51 3.93 -4.13 -2.94
CA GLN A 51 5.28 -4.49 -2.54
C GLN A 51 5.55 -3.99 -1.13
N VAL A 52 5.94 -4.88 -0.22
CA VAL A 52 6.39 -4.50 1.11
C VAL A 52 7.77 -3.87 1.02
N LEU A 53 7.86 -2.62 1.45
CA LEU A 53 9.13 -1.90 1.57
C LEU A 53 9.69 -2.02 2.98
N VAL A 54 8.83 -1.83 3.98
CA VAL A 54 9.20 -1.88 5.40
C VAL A 54 8.10 -2.62 6.17
N ASP A 55 8.49 -3.62 6.94
CA ASP A 55 7.60 -4.31 7.89
C ASP A 55 8.09 -4.07 9.30
N MET A 56 7.36 -3.20 10.01
CA MET A 56 7.44 -3.10 11.46
C MET A 56 6.21 -3.81 12.03
N GLN A 57 6.35 -4.60 13.09
CA GLN A 57 5.26 -5.48 13.56
C GLN A 57 3.86 -4.84 13.66
N ALA A 58 3.79 -3.55 14.00
CA ALA A 58 2.57 -2.76 14.10
C ALA A 58 2.27 -1.87 12.88
N TRP A 59 3.23 -1.68 11.98
CA TRP A 59 3.14 -0.79 10.82
C TRP A 59 3.79 -1.42 9.58
N LEU A 60 3.07 -1.43 8.47
CA LEU A 60 3.57 -1.97 7.21
C LEU A 60 3.57 -0.86 6.16
N TRP A 61 4.74 -0.58 5.62
CA TRP A 61 4.87 0.34 4.51
C TRP A 61 4.90 -0.43 3.20
N VAL A 62 3.89 -0.21 2.37
CA VAL A 62 3.77 -0.86 1.08
C VAL A 62 3.73 0.15 -0.06
N MET A 63 4.25 -0.25 -1.21
CA MET A 63 4.08 0.45 -2.48
C MET A 63 3.05 -0.31 -3.30
N ALA A 64 1.96 0.36 -3.62
CA ALA A 64 0.92 -0.12 -4.53
C ALA A 64 1.08 0.54 -5.90
N VAL A 65 0.78 -0.20 -6.97
CA VAL A 65 0.71 0.34 -8.33
C VAL A 65 -0.72 0.24 -8.83
N HIS A 66 -1.29 1.35 -9.31
CA HIS A 66 -2.66 1.42 -9.81
C HIS A 66 -2.75 2.22 -11.12
N GLY A 67 -3.83 2.02 -11.88
CA GLY A 67 -4.05 2.68 -13.17
C GLY A 67 -2.86 2.53 -14.13
N ASP A 68 -2.49 3.60 -14.82
CA ASP A 68 -1.31 3.66 -15.70
C ASP A 68 0.01 3.84 -14.93
N LEU A 69 0.35 2.85 -14.10
CA LEU A 69 1.64 2.77 -13.39
C LEU A 69 1.86 3.84 -12.31
N ARG A 70 0.78 4.45 -11.81
CA ARG A 70 0.88 5.37 -10.67
C ARG A 70 1.25 4.58 -9.43
N ARG A 71 2.28 5.05 -8.73
CA ARG A 71 2.79 4.45 -7.50
C ARG A 71 2.23 5.21 -6.31
N SER A 72 1.57 4.49 -5.41
CA SER A 72 1.05 5.02 -4.16
C SER A 72 1.75 4.36 -3.00
N TRP A 73 2.29 5.18 -2.11
CA TRP A 73 2.90 4.74 -0.86
C TRP A 73 1.84 4.72 0.23
N ILE A 74 1.62 3.54 0.80
CA ILE A 74 0.54 3.31 1.75
C ILE A 74 1.16 2.87 3.07
N TRP A 75 0.82 3.62 4.11
CA TRP A 75 1.17 3.28 5.47
C TRP A 75 0.00 2.54 6.12
N LEU A 76 0.19 1.25 6.38
CA LEU A 76 -0.82 0.40 7.00
C LEU A 76 -0.54 0.30 8.50
N GLU A 77 -1.57 0.52 9.32
CA GLU A 77 -1.46 0.53 10.77
C GLU A 77 -2.33 -0.55 11.41
N ARG A 78 -1.75 -1.32 12.33
CA ARG A 78 -2.47 -2.34 13.11
C ARG A 78 -3.61 -1.77 13.95
N SER A 79 -3.48 -0.53 14.43
CA SER A 79 -4.43 0.11 15.36
C SER A 79 -5.84 0.25 14.77
N ARG A 80 -5.98 0.36 13.45
CA ARG A 80 -7.29 0.53 12.80
C ARG A 80 -8.07 -0.78 12.66
N GLN A 81 -7.41 -1.90 12.38
CA GLN A 81 -8.04 -3.21 12.26
C GLN A 81 -7.13 -4.30 12.82
N THR A 82 -7.02 -4.34 14.16
CA THR A 82 -6.11 -5.29 14.84
C THR A 82 -6.50 -6.74 14.58
N GLU A 83 -7.79 -7.05 14.49
CA GLU A 83 -8.30 -8.42 14.26
C GLU A 83 -7.91 -8.96 12.88
N ARG A 84 -7.93 -8.10 11.84
CA ARG A 84 -7.63 -8.47 10.45
C ARG A 84 -6.16 -8.26 10.07
N TRP A 85 -5.34 -7.75 10.99
CA TRP A 85 -3.91 -7.46 10.75
C TRP A 85 -3.10 -8.70 10.38
N GLY A 86 -3.36 -9.82 11.05
CA GLY A 86 -2.67 -11.09 10.78
C GLY A 86 -2.98 -11.62 9.38
N ASP A 87 -4.25 -11.56 8.98
CA ASP A 87 -4.71 -11.99 7.66
C ASP A 87 -4.16 -11.07 6.57
N LEU A 88 -4.15 -9.76 6.80
CA LEU A 88 -3.55 -8.79 5.88
C LEU A 88 -2.06 -9.06 5.65
N ARG A 89 -1.28 -9.26 6.72
CA ARG A 89 0.15 -9.60 6.57
C ARG A 89 0.34 -10.90 5.81
N ARG A 90 -0.41 -11.96 6.15
CA ARG A 90 -0.36 -13.23 5.41
C ARG A 90 -0.71 -13.04 3.94
N ALA A 91 -1.71 -12.22 3.64
CA ALA A 91 -2.12 -11.93 2.28
C ALA A 91 -1.03 -11.21 1.49
N VAL A 92 -0.43 -10.16 2.06
CA VAL A 92 0.63 -9.38 1.41
C VAL A 92 1.89 -10.24 1.17
N TYR A 93 2.23 -11.16 2.08
CA TYR A 93 3.37 -12.06 1.90
C TYR A 93 3.07 -13.30 1.07
N SER A 94 1.80 -13.64 0.83
CA SER A 94 1.44 -14.88 0.14
C SER A 94 1.89 -14.84 -1.33
N PRO A 95 2.73 -15.79 -1.78
CA PRO A 95 3.19 -15.85 -3.16
C PRO A 95 2.02 -15.99 -4.16
N ALA A 96 0.95 -16.69 -3.79
CA ALA A 96 -0.24 -16.86 -4.63
C ALA A 96 -0.96 -15.53 -4.89
N MET A 97 -0.99 -14.65 -3.89
CA MET A 97 -1.61 -13.32 -3.99
C MET A 97 -0.65 -12.29 -4.60
N GLN A 98 0.66 -12.58 -4.62
CA GLN A 98 1.66 -11.84 -5.39
C GLN A 98 1.61 -12.17 -6.89
N ALA A 99 1.39 -13.44 -7.24
CA ALA A 99 1.34 -13.93 -8.62
C ALA A 99 0.03 -13.63 -9.35
N ALA A 100 -1.04 -13.29 -8.62
CA ALA A 100 -2.30 -12.82 -9.19
C ALA A 100 -2.22 -11.37 -9.72
N ALA A 101 -1.14 -10.64 -9.37
CA ALA A 101 -0.70 -9.51 -10.19
C ALA A 101 -0.39 -10.03 -11.59
N PRO A 102 -0.91 -9.43 -12.69
CA PRO A 102 -0.70 -9.93 -14.04
C PRO A 102 0.77 -10.26 -14.24
N ALA A 103 1.03 -11.56 -14.35
CA ALA A 103 2.34 -12.16 -14.46
C ALA A 103 2.99 -11.88 -15.83
N SER A 104 2.78 -10.68 -16.38
CA SER A 104 3.35 -10.21 -17.62
C SER A 104 4.58 -9.35 -17.32
N LEU A 105 5.56 -9.95 -16.63
CA LEU A 105 6.97 -9.51 -16.68
C LEU A 105 7.96 -10.55 -16.10
N PHE A 106 7.48 -11.67 -15.57
CA PHE A 106 8.34 -12.84 -15.43
C PHE A 106 8.34 -13.58 -16.78
N HIS A 107 9.33 -13.27 -17.61
CA HIS A 107 9.86 -14.26 -18.53
C HIS A 107 10.81 -15.14 -17.71
N PRO A 108 10.37 -16.29 -17.16
CA PRO A 108 11.35 -17.31 -16.84
C PRO A 108 11.98 -17.68 -18.18
N ALA A 109 13.29 -17.44 -18.32
CA ALA A 109 14.08 -18.04 -19.38
C ALA A 109 13.98 -19.56 -19.19
N GLN A 110 12.93 -20.15 -19.79
CA GLN A 110 12.74 -21.58 -19.97
C GLN A 110 13.75 -22.00 -21.05
N GLY A 111 14.99 -22.19 -20.63
CA GLY A 111 15.98 -22.97 -21.36
C GLY A 111 16.06 -24.35 -20.71
N ARG A 112 15.07 -25.19 -20.94
CA ARG A 112 15.12 -26.62 -20.64
C ARG A 112 15.33 -27.41 -21.93
N GLU A 113 16.54 -27.97 -22.02
CA GLU A 113 16.91 -29.27 -22.62
C GLU A 113 16.98 -29.38 -24.15
N PRO A 114 17.74 -30.35 -24.70
CA PRO A 114 18.44 -31.50 -24.07
C PRO A 114 19.98 -31.49 -24.14
#